data_AF-A0A8J8BLY7-F1
#
_entry.id   AF-A0A8J8BLY7-F1
#
_cell.length_a   1.000
_cell.length_b   1.000
_cell.length_c   1.000
_cell.angle_alpha   90.00
_cell.angle_beta   90.00
_cell.angle_gamma   90.00
#
_symmetry.space_group_name_H-M   'P 1'
#
loop_
_entity.id
_entity.type
_entity.pdbx_description
1 polymer ?
#
loop_
_entity_poly.entity_id
_entity_poly.type
_entity_poly.pdbx_seq_one_letter_code
_entity_poly.pdbx_strand_id
1 'polypeptide(L)'
;MRLHTILCVLAVLLILGCNKPEQYVDCERILDKNERYECRYNLTIGKLEAAKCKEIGNTNLSRKCVNEIAVKLKNEYPCYQHARASDKDECEKLVANAQKQTV
;
A
#
# COMPACT_ATOMS: atom_id res chain seq x y z
N MET A 1 6.36 45.36 14.51
CA MET A 1 5.68 44.71 13.36
C MET A 1 6.24 43.36 12.93
N ARG A 2 7.54 43.04 13.13
CA ARG A 2 8.15 41.79 12.64
C ARG A 2 7.94 40.56 13.54
N LEU A 3 7.67 40.73 14.83
CA LEU A 3 7.47 39.61 15.77
C LEU A 3 6.09 38.95 15.60
N HIS A 4 5.05 39.75 15.31
CA HIS A 4 3.68 39.24 15.11
C HIS A 4 3.56 38.45 13.80
N THR A 5 4.25 38.88 12.74
CA THR A 5 4.28 38.14 11.47
C THR A 5 4.98 36.79 11.60
N ILE A 6 6.04 36.68 12.40
CA ILE A 6 6.73 35.41 12.66
C ILE A 6 5.83 34.44 13.46
N LEU A 7 5.10 34.96 14.45
CA LEU A 7 4.17 34.16 15.25
C LEU A 7 3.04 33.58 14.40
N CYS A 8 2.49 34.38 13.47
CA CYS A 8 1.45 33.93 12.54
C CYS A 8 1.95 32.86 11.57
N VAL A 9 3.17 33.00 11.04
CA VAL A 9 3.74 32.00 10.11
C VAL A 9 3.98 30.66 10.80
N LEU A 10 4.49 30.67 12.04
CA LEU A 10 4.66 29.45 12.84
C LEU A 10 3.32 28.80 13.20
N ALA A 11 2.30 29.60 13.54
CA ALA A 11 0.97 29.10 13.80
C ALA A 11 0.37 28.44 12.55
N VAL A 12 0.44 29.10 11.38
CA VAL A 12 -0.06 28.57 10.10
C VAL A 12 0.63 27.25 9.70
N LEU A 13 1.94 27.12 9.93
CA LEU A 13 2.68 25.87 9.67
C LEU A 13 2.20 24.71 10.56
N LEU A 14 1.80 24.99 11.81
CA LEU A 14 1.30 23.97 12.74
C LEU A 14 -0.13 23.51 12.38
N ILE A 15 -0.99 24.39 11.87
CA ILE A 15 -2.38 24.04 11.48
C ILE A 15 -2.44 23.29 10.14
N LEU A 16 -1.46 23.48 9.26
CA LEU A 16 -1.37 22.76 7.98
C LEU A 16 -0.83 21.33 8.13
N GLY A 17 -0.25 20.99 9.29
CA GLY A 17 0.27 19.66 9.61
C GLY A 17 -0.80 18.63 10.01
N CYS A 18 -1.99 18.66 9.39
CA CYS A 18 -3.05 17.68 9.63
C CYS A 18 -2.65 16.28 9.17
N ASN A 19 -1.94 15.55 10.03
CA ASN A 19 -1.85 14.10 9.95
C ASN A 19 -3.26 13.53 10.16
N LYS A 20 -3.86 12.97 9.10
CA LYS A 20 -5.08 12.18 9.24
C LYS A 20 -4.84 11.10 10.29
N PRO A 21 -5.77 10.85 11.22
CA PRO A 21 -5.61 9.76 12.16
C PRO A 21 -5.49 8.45 11.38
N GLU A 22 -4.36 7.76 11.54
CA GLU A 22 -4.18 6.42 11.01
C GLU A 22 -5.16 5.51 11.75
N GLN A 23 -6.25 5.14 11.09
CA GLN A 23 -7.23 4.22 11.65
C GLN A 23 -6.55 2.87 11.83
N TYR A 24 -6.31 2.47 13.08
CA TYR A 24 -5.75 1.16 13.40
C TYR A 24 -6.80 0.08 13.08
N VAL A 25 -6.51 -0.75 12.08
CA VAL A 25 -7.33 -1.89 11.69
C VAL A 25 -6.66 -3.16 12.21
N ASP A 26 -7.31 -3.83 13.15
CA ASP A 26 -6.88 -5.13 13.67
C ASP A 26 -7.63 -6.27 12.98
N CYS A 27 -7.00 -6.84 11.96
CA CYS A 27 -7.59 -7.95 11.19
C CYS A 27 -7.65 -9.27 11.99
N GLU A 28 -6.92 -9.42 13.09
CA GLU A 28 -6.83 -10.69 13.82
C GLU A 28 -8.09 -11.00 14.62
N ARG A 29 -8.89 -9.98 14.92
CA ARG A 29 -10.17 -10.12 15.64
C ARG A 29 -11.31 -10.62 14.76
N ILE A 30 -11.09 -10.71 13.44
CA ILE A 30 -12.09 -11.20 12.50
C ILE A 30 -12.09 -12.74 12.52
N LEU A 31 -13.22 -13.31 12.96
CA LEU A 31 -13.39 -14.76 13.07
C LEU A 31 -13.43 -15.43 11.70
N ASP A 32 -14.16 -14.84 10.76
CA ASP A 32 -14.23 -15.38 9.40
C ASP A 32 -12.87 -15.28 8.71
N LYS A 33 -12.45 -16.39 8.13
CA LYS A 33 -11.13 -16.51 7.51
C LYS A 33 -11.01 -15.66 6.25
N ASN A 34 -12.05 -15.62 5.43
CA ASN A 34 -12.03 -14.88 4.18
C ASN A 34 -12.10 -13.38 4.44
N GLU A 35 -12.96 -12.94 5.35
CA GLU A 35 -13.02 -11.53 5.77
C GLU A 35 -11.69 -11.06 6.38
N ARG A 36 -11.03 -11.90 7.18
CA ARG A 36 -9.70 -11.61 7.72
C ARG A 36 -8.63 -11.47 6.63
N TYR A 37 -8.68 -12.33 5.61
CA TYR A 37 -7.77 -12.24 4.47
C TYR A 37 -8.00 -10.98 3.64
N GLU A 38 -9.26 -10.63 3.38
CA GLU A 38 -9.63 -9.38 2.70
C GLU A 38 -9.23 -8.15 3.53
N CYS A 39 -9.37 -8.20 4.85
CA CYS A 39 -8.87 -7.17 5.75
C CYS A 39 -7.35 -6.98 5.59
N ARG A 40 -6.57 -8.07 5.68
CA ARG A 40 -5.11 -8.02 5.50
C ARG A 40 -4.72 -7.52 4.11
N TYR A 41 -5.44 -7.93 3.06
CA TYR A 41 -5.26 -7.45 1.69
C TYR A 41 -5.43 -5.93 1.60
N ASN A 42 -6.56 -5.40 2.08
CA ASN A 42 -6.86 -3.97 2.00
C ASN A 42 -5.88 -3.14 2.82
N LEU A 43 -5.52 -3.60 4.03
CA LEU A 43 -4.52 -2.94 4.87
C LEU A 43 -3.16 -2.89 4.18
N THR A 44 -2.71 -4.01 3.61
CA THR A 44 -1.40 -4.14 2.98
C THR A 44 -1.28 -3.27 1.73
N ILE A 45 -2.33 -3.24 0.89
CA ILE A 45 -2.38 -2.36 -0.29
C ILE A 45 -2.43 -0.90 0.11
N GLY A 46 -3.22 -0.54 1.13
CA GLY A 46 -3.30 0.83 1.63
C GLY A 46 -1.97 1.37 2.12
N LYS A 47 -1.10 0.49 2.64
CA LYS A 47 0.25 0.82 3.13
C LYS A 47 1.36 0.54 2.10
N LEU A 48 1.04 -0.06 0.96
CA LEU A 48 1.99 -0.47 -0.08
C LEU A 48 3.09 -1.42 0.43
N GLU A 49 2.78 -2.25 1.44
CA GLU A 49 3.73 -3.14 2.12
C GLU A 49 3.76 -4.54 1.48
N ALA A 50 4.28 -4.66 0.25
CA ALA A 50 4.25 -5.93 -0.51
C ALA A 50 4.75 -7.16 0.26
N ALA A 51 5.73 -7.01 1.15
CA ALA A 51 6.25 -8.10 1.97
C ALA A 51 5.21 -8.73 2.91
N LYS A 52 4.14 -8.00 3.27
CA LYS A 52 3.03 -8.50 4.09
C LYS A 52 1.98 -9.25 3.29
N CYS A 53 1.99 -9.19 1.95
CA CYS A 53 1.07 -9.97 1.13
C CYS A 53 1.20 -11.48 1.36
N LYS A 54 2.37 -11.96 1.80
CA LYS A 54 2.61 -13.37 2.17
C LYS A 54 1.83 -13.83 3.40
N GLU A 55 1.36 -12.89 4.23
CA GLU A 55 0.56 -13.17 5.42
C GLU A 55 -0.90 -13.45 5.04
N ILE A 56 -1.29 -13.19 3.79
CA ILE A 56 -2.61 -13.54 3.28
C ILE A 56 -2.60 -15.02 2.92
N GLY A 57 -3.17 -15.87 3.78
CA GLY A 57 -3.17 -17.33 3.57
C GLY A 57 -4.07 -17.82 2.42
N ASN A 58 -4.67 -16.93 1.64
CA ASN A 58 -5.30 -17.22 0.37
C ASN A 58 -4.32 -16.87 -0.76
N THR A 59 -3.82 -17.89 -1.47
CA THR A 59 -2.79 -17.73 -2.51
C THR A 59 -3.22 -16.80 -3.65
N ASN A 60 -4.49 -16.85 -4.06
CA ASN A 60 -4.99 -15.98 -5.12
C ASN A 60 -5.01 -14.52 -4.69
N LEU A 61 -5.45 -14.27 -3.45
CA LEU A 61 -5.51 -12.92 -2.89
C LEU A 61 -4.11 -12.38 -2.56
N SER A 62 -3.20 -13.23 -2.09
CA SER A 62 -1.78 -12.91 -1.89
C SER A 62 -1.11 -12.50 -3.20
N ARG A 63 -1.32 -13.27 -4.27
CA ARG A 63 -0.82 -12.94 -5.61
C ARG A 63 -1.38 -11.61 -6.11
N LYS A 64 -2.70 -11.41 -5.95
CA LYS A 64 -3.39 -10.17 -6.31
C LYS A 64 -2.81 -8.96 -5.56
N CYS A 65 -2.54 -9.12 -4.26
CA CYS A 65 -1.95 -8.10 -3.39
C CYS A 65 -0.59 -7.62 -3.93
N VAL A 66 0.30 -8.56 -4.25
CA VAL A 66 1.63 -8.23 -4.80
C VAL A 66 1.50 -7.49 -6.13
N ASN A 67 0.68 -8.01 -7.06
CA ASN A 67 0.47 -7.39 -8.38
C ASN A 67 -0.08 -5.97 -8.26
N GLU A 68 -1.07 -5.76 -7.40
CA GLU A 68 -1.69 -4.46 -7.22
C GLU A 68 -0.72 -3.43 -6.65
N ILE A 69 0.10 -3.82 -5.66
CA ILE A 69 1.13 -2.93 -5.11
C ILE A 69 2.20 -2.60 -6.15
N ALA A 70 2.67 -3.60 -6.91
CA ALA A 70 3.63 -3.39 -7.99
C ALA A 70 3.11 -2.38 -9.03
N VAL A 71 1.85 -2.55 -9.46
CA VAL A 71 1.18 -1.66 -10.41
C VAL A 71 0.98 -0.26 -9.86
N LYS A 72 0.52 -0.12 -8.61
CA LYS A 72 0.33 1.19 -7.94
C LYS A 72 1.65 1.95 -7.82
N LEU A 73 2.73 1.24 -7.49
CA LEU A 73 4.07 1.81 -7.38
C LEU A 73 4.75 2.00 -8.74
N LYS A 74 4.23 1.38 -9.81
CA LYS A 74 4.90 1.26 -11.12
C LYS A 74 6.33 0.76 -10.99
N ASN A 75 6.55 -0.19 -10.08
CA ASN A 75 7.85 -0.72 -9.71
C ASN A 75 7.77 -2.25 -9.71
N GLU A 76 8.78 -2.90 -10.30
CA GLU A 76 8.89 -4.36 -10.37
C GLU A 76 9.37 -5.00 -9.07
N TYR A 77 9.97 -4.24 -8.14
CA TYR A 77 10.53 -4.78 -6.90
C TYR A 77 9.54 -5.61 -6.06
N PRO A 78 8.26 -5.20 -5.91
CA PRO A 78 7.25 -6.05 -5.29
C PRO A 78 7.05 -7.42 -5.96
N CYS A 79 7.23 -7.54 -7.29
CA CYS A 79 7.04 -8.79 -8.02
C CYS A 79 7.97 -9.92 -7.55
N TYR A 80 9.11 -9.57 -6.94
CA TYR A 80 10.04 -10.54 -6.32
C TYR A 80 9.47 -11.21 -5.07
N GLN A 81 8.31 -10.76 -4.56
CA GLN A 81 7.60 -11.41 -3.47
C GLN A 81 6.74 -12.60 -3.93
N HIS A 82 6.59 -12.82 -5.24
CA HIS A 82 5.92 -14.02 -5.75
C HIS A 82 6.79 -15.26 -5.54
N ALA A 83 6.15 -16.35 -5.09
CA ALA A 83 6.83 -17.62 -4.89
C ALA A 83 7.15 -18.34 -6.22
N ARG A 84 6.35 -18.12 -7.27
CA ARG A 84 6.51 -18.77 -8.57
C ARG A 84 7.07 -17.77 -9.58
N ALA A 85 8.06 -18.22 -10.37
CA ALA A 85 8.64 -17.41 -11.45
C ALA A 85 7.58 -16.94 -12.46
N SER A 86 6.60 -17.78 -12.80
CA SER A 86 5.52 -17.41 -13.72
C SER A 86 4.65 -16.26 -13.20
N ASP A 87 4.36 -16.23 -11.90
CA ASP A 87 3.59 -15.13 -11.29
C ASP A 87 4.43 -13.84 -11.23
N LYS A 88 5.76 -13.95 -11.02
CA LYS A 88 6.70 -12.84 -11.12
C LYS A 88 6.72 -12.25 -12.53
N ASP A 89 6.88 -13.08 -13.55
CA ASP A 89 6.91 -12.64 -14.96
C ASP A 89 5.58 -11.96 -15.36
N GLU A 90 4.45 -12.47 -14.88
CA GLU A 90 3.14 -11.85 -15.09
C GLU A 90 3.08 -10.46 -14.41
N CYS A 91 3.52 -10.36 -13.16
CA CYS A 91 3.57 -9.11 -12.41
C CYS A 91 4.43 -8.05 -13.12
N GLU A 92 5.61 -8.40 -13.60
CA GLU A 92 6.51 -7.49 -14.32
C GLU A 92 5.87 -6.96 -15.60
N LYS A 93 5.14 -7.81 -16.34
CA LYS A 93 4.36 -7.38 -17.52
C LYS A 93 3.26 -6.38 -17.15
N LEU A 94 2.56 -6.61 -16.04
CA LEU A 94 1.54 -5.68 -15.54
C LEU A 94 2.16 -4.32 -15.19
N VAL A 95 3.32 -4.31 -14.54
CA VAL A 95 4.05 -3.07 -14.20
C VAL A 95 4.49 -2.34 -15.47
N ALA A 96 5.09 -3.04 -16.43
CA ALA A 96 5.53 -2.45 -17.69
C ALA A 96 4.36 -1.80 -18.47
N ASN A 97 3.18 -2.43 -18.45
CA ASN A 97 1.97 -1.86 -19.04
C ASN A 97 1.49 -0.62 -18.29
N ALA A 98 1.50 -0.65 -16.95
CA ALA A 98 1.10 0.49 -16.11
C ALA A 98 2.04 1.70 -16.28
N GLN A 99 3.33 1.48 -16.54
CA GLN A 99 4.29 2.54 -16.84
C GLN A 99 3.97 3.23 -18.17
N LYS A 100 3.67 2.45 -19.22
CA LYS A 100 3.32 2.96 -20.56
C LYS A 100 2.06 3.82 -20.61
N GLN A 101 1.08 3.55 -19.75
CA GLN A 101 -0.18 4.30 -19.68
C GLN A 101 -0.04 5.71 -19.06
N THR A 102 1.18 6.12 -18.70
CA THR A 102 1.48 7.42 -18.08
C THR A 102 2.24 8.36 -19.00
N VAL A 103 2.50 7.94 -20.24
CA VAL A 103 3.21 8.69 -21.28
C VAL A 103 2.21 9.36 -22.21
#